data_AF-A0A352VPT6-F1
#
_entry.id   AF-A0A352VPT6-F1
#
_cell.length_a   1.000
_cell.length_b   1.000
_cell.length_c   1.000
_cell.angle_alpha   90.00
_cell.angle_beta   90.00
_cell.angle_gamma   90.00
#
_symmetry.space_group_name_H-M   'P 1'
#
loop_
_entity.id
_entity.type
_entity.pdbx_description
1 polymer ?
#
loop_
_entity_poly.entity_id
_entity_poly.type
_entity_poly.pdbx_seq_one_letter_code
_entity_poly.pdbx_strand_id
1 'polypeptide(L)' 'PAVVRIEARRPAPQTRQQLPEGLRGFFDNPRDRRQPPSQGVVAGGSGFVVSPDGYILTNNHVVKGADQVTVYFPDR' A
#
# COMPACT_ATOMS: atom_id res chain seq x y z
N PRO A 1 -18.42 20.66 -3.95
CA PRO A 1 -17.10 20.01 -4.10
C PRO A 1 -16.57 19.73 -2.69
N ALA A 2 -16.05 18.53 -2.44
CA ALA A 2 -15.61 18.09 -1.10
C ALA A 2 -14.16 17.61 -1.13
N VAL A 3 -13.42 17.87 -0.04
CA VAL A 3 -12.06 17.35 0.18
C VAL A 3 -12.17 15.92 0.71
N VAL A 4 -11.38 14.99 0.15
CA VAL A 4 -11.32 13.60 0.59
C VAL A 4 -9.90 13.22 0.98
N ARG A 5 -9.77 12.21 1.86
CA ARG A 5 -8.48 11.57 2.14
C ARG A 5 -8.30 10.38 1.22
N ILE A 6 -7.11 10.24 0.67
CA ILE A 6 -6.73 9.15 -0.23
C ILE A 6 -5.61 8.35 0.43
N GLU A 7 -5.79 7.04 0.54
CA GLU A 7 -4.73 6.09 0.85
C GLU A 7 -4.45 5.22 -0.36
N ALA A 8 -3.18 5.14 -0.74
CA ALA A 8 -2.69 4.32 -1.83
C ALA A 8 -1.75 3.25 -1.27
N ARG A 9 -2.10 1.99 -1.46
CA ARG A 9 -1.24 0.86 -1.08
C ARG A 9 -0.42 0.45 -2.29
N ARG A 10 0.87 0.21 -2.05
CA ARG A 10 1.78 -0.35 -3.06
C ARG A 10 2.16 -1.77 -2.63
N PRO A 11 2.23 -2.72 -3.56
CA PRO A 11 2.65 -4.07 -3.24
C PRO A 11 4.07 -4.02 -2.65
N ALA A 12 4.29 -4.76 -1.57
CA ALA A 12 5.63 -4.92 -1.06
C ALA A 12 6.49 -5.61 -2.14
N PRO A 13 7.73 -5.15 -2.39
CA PRO A 13 8.64 -5.89 -3.23
C PRO A 13 8.75 -7.31 -2.65
N GLN A 14 8.39 -8.31 -3.46
CA GLN A 14 8.47 -9.70 -3.06
C GLN A 14 9.94 -10.14 -3.05
N THR A 15 10.73 -9.59 -2.13
CA THR A 15 12.07 -10.09 -1.81
C THR A 15 11.92 -11.31 -0.92
N ARG A 16 11.22 -12.34 -1.41
CA ARG A 16 11.30 -13.69 -0.83
C ARG A 16 12.23 -14.60 -1.63
N GLN A 17 12.78 -14.09 -2.73
CA GLN A 17 13.68 -14.88 -3.54
C GLN A 17 15.11 -14.69 -3.05
N GLN A 18 15.61 -15.78 -2.46
CA GLN A 18 17.02 -16.16 -2.39
C GLN A 18 17.78 -15.57 -1.20
N LEU A 19 17.43 -16.02 0.01
CA LEU A 19 18.48 -16.27 0.99
C LEU A 19 19.47 -17.28 0.36
N PRO A 20 20.77 -16.93 0.22
CA PRO A 20 21.81 -17.85 -0.22
C PRO A 20 21.73 -19.15 0.57
N GLU A 21 21.95 -20.29 -0.07
CA GLU A 21 21.73 -21.61 0.56
C GLU A 21 22.49 -21.78 1.88
N GLY A 22 23.69 -21.18 1.98
CA GLY A 22 24.52 -21.19 3.18
C GLY A 22 23.95 -20.42 4.38
N LEU A 23 22.94 -19.56 4.18
CA LEU A 23 22.29 -18.80 5.26
C LEU A 23 20.97 -19.44 5.72
N ARG A 24 20.40 -20.38 4.96
CA ARG A 24 19.09 -21.00 5.27
C ARG A 24 19.09 -21.67 6.66
N GLY A 25 20.16 -22.38 7.03
CA GLY A 25 20.25 -23.07 8.33
C GLY A 25 20.43 -22.15 9.55
N PHE A 26 20.83 -20.88 9.34
CA PHE A 26 21.00 -19.91 10.41
C PHE A 26 19.69 -19.16 10.75
N PHE A 27 18.78 -19.06 9.78
CA PHE A 27 17.52 -18.32 9.89
C PHE A 27 16.27 -19.22 9.87
N ASP A 28 16.38 -20.54 9.67
CA ASP A 28 15.26 -21.49 9.76
C ASP A 28 14.96 -21.87 11.22
N ASN A 29 14.85 -20.85 12.08
CA ASN A 29 14.37 -21.03 13.44
C ASN A 29 12.84 -21.23 13.37
N PRO A 30 12.26 -22.29 13.96
CA PRO A 30 10.81 -22.56 13.89
C PRO A 30 9.92 -21.43 14.42
N ARG A 31 10.51 -20.48 15.16
CA ARG A 31 9.85 -19.29 15.71
C ARG A 31 9.66 -18.16 14.68
N ASP A 32 10.44 -18.11 13.60
CA ASP A 32 10.40 -17.03 12.60
C ASP A 32 9.45 -17.31 11.42
N ARG A 33 8.84 -18.50 11.36
CA ARG A 33 7.78 -18.82 10.36
C ARG A 33 6.48 -18.03 10.56
N ARG A 34 6.40 -17.19 11.60
CA ARG A 34 5.33 -16.20 11.80
C ARG A 34 5.72 -14.81 11.29
N GLN A 35 6.55 -14.72 10.24
CA GLN A 35 6.81 -13.43 9.63
C GLN A 35 5.50 -12.94 9.00
N PRO A 36 4.93 -11.82 9.47
CA PRO A 36 3.71 -11.29 8.90
C PRO A 36 3.94 -11.05 7.40
N PRO A 37 2.91 -11.25 6.55
CA PRO A 37 3.03 -10.93 5.14
C PRO A 37 3.59 -9.51 5.04
N SER A 38 4.61 -9.33 4.20
CA SER A 38 5.22 -8.04 3.92
C SER A 38 4.10 -7.05 3.61
N GLN A 39 3.73 -6.23 4.59
CA GLN A 39 2.64 -5.29 4.42
C GLN A 39 3.13 -4.27 3.39
N GLY A 40 2.33 -4.08 2.33
CA GLY A 40 2.62 -3.08 1.32
C GLY A 40 2.84 -1.70 1.93
N VAL A 41 3.57 -0.83 1.23
CA VAL A 41 3.77 0.54 1.69
C VAL A 41 2.47 1.32 1.48
N VAL A 42 1.96 1.95 2.54
CA VAL A 42 0.79 2.85 2.45
C VAL A 42 1.30 4.28 2.27
N ALA A 43 0.88 4.94 1.19
CA ALA A 43 1.08 6.36 0.95
C ALA A 43 -0.26 7.10 1.17
N GLY A 44 -0.21 8.25 1.85
CA GLY A 44 -1.38 9.10 2.10
C GLY A 44 -1.35 10.39 1.28
N GLY A 45 -2.52 10.88 0.90
CA GLY A 45 -2.70 12.16 0.22
C GLY A 45 -4.14 12.67 0.34
N SER A 46 -4.44 13.77 -0.35
CA SER A 46 -5.78 14.34 -0.46
C SER A 46 -6.27 14.33 -1.91
N GLY A 47 -7.58 14.50 -2.07
CA GLY A 47 -8.20 14.73 -3.36
C GLY A 47 -9.45 15.59 -3.23
N PHE A 48 -10.02 15.96 -4.37
CA PHE A 48 -11.24 16.75 -4.46
C PHE A 48 -12.26 16.06 -5.36
N VAL A 49 -13.51 15.94 -4.89
CA VAL A 49 -14.63 15.51 -5.74
C VAL A 49 -15.00 16.67 -6.66
N VAL A 50 -14.83 16.47 -7.97
CA VAL A 50 -15.05 17.50 -8.99
C VAL A 50 -16.42 17.39 -9.66
N SER A 51 -17.10 16.26 -9.53
CA SER A 51 -18.39 16.01 -10.16
C SER A 51 -19.26 15.04 -9.35
N PRO A 52 -20.60 15.12 -9.47
CA PRO A 52 -21.54 14.31 -8.69
C PRO A 52 -21.57 12.83 -9.08
N ASP A 53 -21.06 12.46 -10.25
CA ASP A 53 -20.86 11.08 -10.70
C ASP A 53 -19.57 10.43 -10.14
N GLY A 54 -18.83 11.14 -9.28
CA GLY A 54 -17.77 10.56 -8.47
C GLY A 54 -16.36 10.71 -9.02
N TYR A 55 -16.10 11.65 -9.93
CA TYR A 55 -14.72 11.94 -10.32
C TYR A 55 -13.98 12.65 -9.20
N ILE A 56 -12.78 12.16 -8.91
CA ILE A 56 -11.89 12.69 -7.88
C ILE A 56 -10.57 13.10 -8.53
N LEU A 57 -10.17 14.35 -8.30
CA LEU A 57 -8.87 14.87 -8.72
C LEU A 57 -7.85 14.73 -7.58
N THR A 58 -6.67 14.20 -7.88
CA THR A 58 -5.53 14.10 -6.96
C THR A 58 -4.22 14.21 -7.72
N ASN A 59 -3.11 14.37 -7.01
CA ASN A 59 -1.78 14.38 -7.60
C ASN A 59 -1.36 12.98 -8.04
N ASN A 60 -0.71 12.87 -9.20
CA ASN A 60 -0.22 11.58 -9.73
C ASN A 60 0.70 10.84 -8.74
N HIS A 61 1.57 11.55 -8.01
CA HIS A 61 2.49 10.91 -7.05
C HIS A 61 1.78 10.21 -5.89
N VAL A 62 0.52 10.58 -5.61
CA VAL A 62 -0.29 9.94 -4.56
C VAL A 62 -0.68 8.52 -5.00
N VAL A 63 -1.04 8.34 -6.27
CA VAL A 63 -1.63 7.08 -6.78
C VAL A 63 -0.67 6.24 -7.63
N LYS A 64 0.46 6.81 -8.07
CA LYS A 64 1.41 6.11 -8.95
C LYS A 64 1.96 4.83 -8.27
N GLY A 65 1.82 3.71 -8.98
CA GLY A 65 2.31 2.39 -8.54
C GLY A 65 1.48 1.74 -7.43
N ALA A 66 0.29 2.27 -7.14
CA ALA A 66 -0.63 1.68 -6.21
C ALA A 66 -1.41 0.53 -6.86
N ASP A 67 -1.56 -0.58 -6.14
CA ASP A 67 -2.44 -1.70 -6.52
C ASP A 67 -3.84 -1.55 -5.90
N GLN A 68 -3.94 -0.79 -4.82
CA GLN A 68 -5.19 -0.45 -4.16
C GLN A 68 -5.22 1.02 -3.77
N VAL A 69 -6.36 1.68 -4.01
CA VAL A 69 -6.64 3.04 -3.56
C VAL A 69 -7.93 3.05 -2.75
N THR A 70 -7.87 3.58 -1.53
CA THR A 70 -9.01 3.75 -0.63
C THR A 70 -9.28 5.23 -0.44
N VAL A 71 -10.53 5.65 -0.62
CA VAL A 71 -10.98 7.04 -0.44
C VAL A 71 -11.86 7.13 0.79
N TYR A 72 -11.55 8.07 1.67
CA TYR A 72 -12.33 8.38 2.86
C TYR A 72 -13.01 9.73 2.67
N PHE A 73 -14.34 9.73 2.81
CA PHE A 73 -15.15 10.94 2.77
C PHE A 73 -15.31 11.46 4.21
N PRO A 74 -15.19 12.77 4.45
CA PRO A 74 -15.20 13.33 5.81
C PRO A 74 -16.52 13.08 6.57
N ASP A 75 -17.60 12.78 5.84
CA ASP A 75 -18.95 12.62 6.40
C ASP A 75 -19.34 11.14 6.61
N ARG A 76 -18.42 10.18 6.38
CA ARG A 76 -18.65 8.73 6.58
C ARG A 76 -17.41 7.98 7.04
#